data_AF-A0A8C7IF69-F1
#
_entry.id   AF-A0A8C7IF69-F1
#
_cell.length_a   1.000
_cell.length_b   1.000
_cell.length_c   1.000
_cell.angle_alpha   90.00
_cell.angle_beta   90.00
_cell.angle_gamma   90.00
#
_symmetry.space_group_name_H-M   'P 1'
#
loop_
_entity.id
_entity.type
_entity.pdbx_description
1 polymer ?
#
loop_
_entity_poly.entity_id
_entity_poly.type
_entity_poly.pdbx_seq_one_letter_code
_entity_poly.pdbx_strand_id
1 'polypeptide(L)'
;MNRVDWGNRLKKVEQLAQSFQLSRPWQPSSIWKLFPRQCMAINFAQSCREDVHVFALEKEQAKMGGRIFLVTSYSELWHYYRYLSRLFMTSVW
;
A
#
# COMPACT_ATOMS: atom_id res chain seq x y z
N MET A 1 -25.50 8.58 -7.45
CA MET A 1 -24.44 8.53 -6.42
C MET A 1 -23.33 7.62 -6.92
N ASN A 2 -22.21 8.18 -7.39
CA ASN A 2 -21.15 7.39 -8.05
C ASN A 2 -20.42 6.51 -7.03
N ARG A 3 -20.61 5.19 -7.16
CA ARG A 3 -19.88 4.13 -6.46
C ARG A 3 -18.39 4.36 -6.72
N VAL A 4 -17.68 4.93 -5.75
CA VAL A 4 -16.22 5.06 -5.84
C VAL A 4 -15.65 3.65 -5.83
N ASP A 5 -15.22 3.18 -7.01
CA ASP A 5 -14.70 1.83 -7.20
C ASP A 5 -13.28 1.72 -6.64
N TRP A 6 -13.21 1.31 -5.38
CA TRP A 6 -11.98 1.04 -4.66
C TRP A 6 -11.08 0.01 -5.35
N GLY A 7 -11.65 -0.95 -6.07
CA GLY A 7 -10.86 -1.90 -6.86
C GLY A 7 -10.03 -1.18 -7.91
N ASN A 8 -10.63 -0.20 -8.59
CA ASN A 8 -9.93 0.61 -9.59
C ASN A 8 -8.91 1.56 -8.96
N ARG A 9 -9.18 2.12 -7.78
CA ARG A 9 -8.20 2.95 -7.06
C ARG A 9 -7.00 2.14 -6.63
N LEU A 10 -7.21 0.95 -6.06
CA LEU A 10 -6.14 0.06 -5.62
C LEU A 10 -5.28 -0.41 -6.79
N LYS A 11 -5.92 -0.84 -7.89
CA LYS A 11 -5.23 -1.18 -9.13
C LYS A 11 -4.40 -0.02 -9.67
N LYS A 12 -4.92 1.21 -9.62
CA LYS A 12 -4.18 2.39 -10.07
C LYS A 12 -2.93 2.63 -9.22
N VAL A 13 -3.03 2.41 -7.91
CA VAL A 13 -1.89 2.55 -6.98
C VAL A 13 -0.86 1.44 -7.23
N GLU A 14 -1.29 0.18 -7.41
CA GLU A 14 -0.39 -0.91 -7.79
C GLU A 14 0.33 -0.63 -9.12
N GLN A 15 -0.40 -0.14 -10.13
CA GLN A 15 0.19 0.25 -11.42
C GLN A 15 1.21 1.39 -11.28
N LEU A 16 0.91 2.40 -10.47
CA LEU A 16 1.85 3.50 -10.20
C LEU A 16 3.11 2.96 -9.51
N ALA A 17 2.97 2.10 -8.52
CA ALA A 17 4.10 1.48 -7.83
C ALA A 17 4.98 0.65 -8.76
N GLN A 18 4.37 -0.16 -9.64
CA GLN A 18 5.09 -0.92 -10.67
C GLN A 18 5.80 0.00 -11.67
N SER A 19 5.16 1.09 -12.13
CA SER A 19 5.77 2.03 -13.07
C SER A 19 7.00 2.72 -12.47
N PHE A 20 7.00 2.95 -11.16
CA PHE A 20 8.13 3.53 -10.46
C PHE A 20 9.31 2.57 -10.39
N GLN A 21 9.07 1.29 -10.10
CA GLN A 21 10.11 0.24 -10.14
C GLN A 21 10.84 0.21 -11.50
N LEU A 22 10.11 0.43 -12.60
CA LEU A 22 10.67 0.41 -13.95
C LEU A 22 11.40 1.70 -14.34
N SER A 23 11.17 2.80 -13.64
CA SER A 23 11.69 4.12 -14.03
C SER A 23 13.15 4.36 -13.64
N ARG A 24 13.68 3.60 -12.67
CA ARG A 24 15.01 3.86 -12.08
C ARG A 24 15.77 2.55 -11.82
N PRO A 25 16.56 2.04 -12.79
CA PRO A 25 17.32 0.80 -12.66
C PRO A 25 18.33 0.79 -11.52
N TRP A 26 18.71 1.98 -11.03
CA TRP A 26 19.71 2.20 -9.98
C TRP A 26 19.10 2.36 -8.58
N GLN A 27 17.77 2.43 -8.48
CA GLN A 27 17.10 2.51 -7.19
C GLN A 27 16.74 1.11 -6.68
N PRO A 28 16.84 0.88 -5.37
CA PRO A 28 16.35 -0.37 -4.79
C PRO A 28 14.90 -0.57 -5.20
N SER A 29 14.55 -1.83 -5.49
CA SER A 29 13.22 -2.20 -5.95
C SER A 29 12.17 -1.66 -4.98
N SER A 30 11.30 -0.75 -5.43
CA SER A 30 10.31 -0.18 -4.54
C SER A 30 9.34 -1.24 -4.02
N ILE A 31 9.29 -1.42 -2.71
CA ILE A 31 8.47 -2.47 -2.10
C ILE A 31 7.07 -1.90 -1.89
N TRP A 32 6.13 -2.30 -2.74
CA TRP A 32 4.71 -1.94 -2.58
C TRP A 32 3.84 -3.19 -2.72
N LYS A 33 3.69 -3.94 -1.62
CA LYS A 33 3.06 -5.27 -1.67
C LYS A 33 1.84 -5.37 -0.78
N LEU A 34 0.73 -5.82 -1.35
CA LEU A 34 -0.55 -5.96 -0.66
C LEU A 34 -0.80 -7.41 -0.21
N PHE A 35 -1.38 -7.55 0.97
CA PHE A 35 -1.74 -8.83 1.57
C PHE A 35 -3.15 -8.77 2.15
N PRO A 36 -3.97 -9.82 1.94
CA PRO A 36 -5.29 -9.89 2.54
C PRO A 36 -5.25 -10.22 4.04
N ARG A 37 -4.11 -10.73 4.56
CA ARG A 37 -3.95 -11.15 5.96
C ARG A 37 -2.74 -10.49 6.59
N GLN A 38 -2.91 -10.01 7.83
CA GLN A 38 -1.85 -9.33 8.59
C GLN A 38 -0.62 -10.21 8.79
N CYS A 39 -0.82 -11.47 9.18
CA CYS A 39 0.28 -12.40 9.42
C CYS A 39 1.16 -12.59 8.17
N MET A 40 0.57 -12.61 6.98
CA MET A 40 1.34 -12.72 5.74
C MET A 40 2.16 -11.46 5.46
N ALA A 41 1.60 -10.28 5.74
CA ALA A 41 2.32 -9.02 5.60
C ALA A 41 3.50 -8.93 6.58
N ILE A 42 3.29 -9.31 7.84
CA ILE A 42 4.34 -9.33 8.87
C ILE A 42 5.45 -10.30 8.49
N ASN A 43 5.11 -11.53 8.11
CA ASN A 43 6.11 -12.53 7.70
C ASN A 43 6.93 -12.04 6.50
N PHE A 44 6.28 -11.37 5.54
CA PHE A 44 6.98 -10.77 4.41
C PHE A 44 7.91 -9.64 4.85
N ALA A 45 7.43 -8.70 5.68
CA ALA A 45 8.24 -7.60 6.19
C ALA A 45 9.48 -8.09 6.96
N GLN A 46 9.34 -9.15 7.76
CA GLN A 46 10.45 -9.78 8.48
C GLN A 46 11.47 -10.46 7.56
N SER A 47 11.06 -10.88 6.36
CA SER A 47 11.96 -11.48 5.36
C SER A 47 12.71 -10.44 4.53
N CYS A 48 12.27 -9.18 4.55
CA CYS A 48 12.93 -8.08 3.85
C CYS A 48 14.21 -7.67 4.60
N ARG A 49 15.24 -7.27 3.84
CA ARG A 49 16.46 -6.68 4.41
C ARG A 49 16.35 -5.16 4.50
N GLU A 50 15.43 -4.59 3.73
CA GLU A 50 15.10 -3.17 3.63
C GLU A 50 14.22 -2.72 4.80
N ASP A 51 14.28 -1.43 5.12
CA ASP A 51 13.43 -0.80 6.14
C ASP A 51 11.99 -0.65 5.63
N VAL A 52 11.14 -1.62 5.96
CA VAL A 52 9.74 -1.70 5.54
C VAL A 52 8.80 -1.81 6.73
N HIS A 53 7.58 -1.30 6.56
CA HIS A 53 6.54 -1.30 7.57
C HIS A 53 5.24 -1.88 7.01
N VAL A 54 4.39 -2.38 7.90
CA VAL A 54 3.07 -2.90 7.57
C VAL A 54 2.02 -1.84 7.89
N PHE A 55 1.21 -1.46 6.90
CA PHE A 55 0.13 -0.49 7.04
C PHE A 55 -1.22 -1.17 6.81
N ALA A 56 -2.19 -0.93 7.69
CA ALA A 56 -3.56 -1.37 7.48
C ALA A 56 -4.34 -0.34 6.65
N LEU A 57 -4.83 -0.76 5.49
CA LEU A 57 -5.70 0.02 4.61
C LEU A 57 -7.15 -0.34 4.90
N GLU A 58 -7.90 0.61 5.45
CA GLU A 58 -9.34 0.47 5.68
C GLU A 58 -10.14 1.03 4.50
N LYS A 59 -11.21 0.31 4.12
CA LYS A 59 -12.13 0.78 3.10
C LYS A 59 -13.21 1.65 3.76
N GLU A 60 -13.25 2.93 3.37
CA GLU A 60 -14.11 4.00 3.91
C GLU A 60 -15.63 3.67 4.03
N GLN A 61 -16.13 2.63 3.35
CA GLN A 61 -17.56 2.22 3.41
C GLN A 61 -17.77 0.71 3.63
N ALA A 62 -16.76 -0.02 4.10
CA ALA A 62 -16.93 -1.43 4.40
C ALA A 62 -17.79 -1.61 5.64
N LYS A 63 -19.08 -1.94 5.46
CA LYS A 63 -20.01 -2.34 6.53
C LYS A 63 -19.51 -3.55 7.35
N MET A 64 -18.56 -4.31 6.82
CA MET A 64 -17.80 -5.36 7.52
C MET A 64 -16.33 -5.01 7.38
N GLY A 65 -15.65 -4.64 8.47
CA GLY A 65 -14.29 -4.07 8.54
C GLY A 65 -13.18 -4.89 7.86
N GLY A 66 -13.19 -4.95 6.54
CA GLY A 66 -12.18 -5.57 5.72
C GLY A 66 -10.96 -4.67 5.64
N ARG A 67 -9.83 -5.17 6.17
CA ARG A 67 -8.51 -4.53 6.11
C ARG A 67 -7.66 -5.25 5.07
N ILE A 68 -6.98 -4.49 4.22
CA ILE A 68 -5.87 -4.99 3.42
C ILE A 68 -4.58 -4.45 4.04
N PHE A 69 -3.52 -5.24 4.02
CA PHE A 69 -2.23 -4.86 4.60
C PHE A 69 -1.24 -4.54 3.50
N LEU A 70 -0.65 -3.35 3.54
CA LEU A 70 0.39 -2.89 2.63
C LEU A 70 1.75 -3.00 3.32
N VAL A 71 2.73 -3.59 2.65
CA VAL A 71 4.14 -3.54 3.07
C VAL A 71 4.89 -2.61 2.14
N THR A 72 5.47 -1.55 2.72
CA THR A 72 6.28 -0.55 2.01
C THR A 72 7.13 0.26 3.00
N SER A 73 8.07 1.07 2.49
CA SER A 73 8.83 2.02 3.31
C SER A 73 8.05 3.32 3.55
N TYR A 74 8.41 4.10 4.58
CA TYR A 74 7.80 5.41 4.82
C TYR A 74 7.99 6.38 3.65
N SER A 75 9.18 6.40 3.04
CA SER A 75 9.50 7.27 1.91
C SER A 75 8.60 6.98 0.70
N GLU A 76 8.38 5.70 0.41
CA GLU A 76 7.47 5.29 -0.66
C GLU A 76 6.03 5.60 -0.33
N LEU A 77 5.57 5.24 0.87
CA LEU A 77 4.22 5.57 1.32
C LEU A 77 3.94 7.07 1.17
N TRP A 78 4.83 7.92 1.66
CA TRP A 78 4.67 9.37 1.59
C TRP A 78 4.68 9.91 0.16
N HIS A 79 5.54 9.35 -0.70
CA HIS A 79 5.59 9.71 -2.12
C HIS A 79 4.22 9.49 -2.78
N TYR A 80 3.61 8.32 -2.58
CA TYR A 80 2.30 8.01 -3.15
C TYR A 80 1.15 8.69 -2.40
N TYR A 81 1.27 8.89 -1.09
CA TYR A 81 0.26 9.55 -0.27
C TYR A 81 -0.09 10.95 -0.78
N ARG A 82 0.92 11.70 -1.28
CA ARG A 82 0.72 13.01 -1.92
C ARG A 82 -0.13 12.95 -3.21
N TYR A 83 -0.15 11.82 -3.88
CA TYR A 83 -1.03 11.54 -5.03
C TYR A 83 -2.35 10.88 -4.61
N LEU A 84 -2.37 10.28 -3.41
CA LEU A 84 -3.47 9.56 -2.78
C LEU A 84 -4.33 10.43 -1.85
N SER A 85 -4.11 11.76 -1.80
CA SER A 85 -4.71 12.80 -0.93
C SER A 85 -6.26 12.87 -0.85
N ARG A 86 -6.95 11.81 -1.26
CA ARG A 86 -8.38 11.59 -1.17
C ARG A 86 -8.75 10.31 -0.41
N LEU A 87 -7.82 9.67 0.30
CA LEU A 87 -8.05 8.46 1.12
C LEU A 87 -7.33 8.60 2.48
N PHE A 88 -8.09 8.67 3.57
CA PHE A 88 -7.55 8.72 4.93
C PHE A 88 -6.96 7.35 5.32
N MET A 89 -5.69 7.33 5.75
CA MET A 89 -5.04 6.17 6.36
C MET A 89 -4.73 6.45 7.83
N THR A 90 -5.21 5.61 8.74
CA THR A 90 -4.82 5.65 10.16
C THR A 90 -3.73 4.61 10.41
N SER A 91 -2.60 5.04 10.95
CA SER A 91 -1.52 4.16 11.40
C SER A 91 -1.99 3.35 12.61
N VAL A 92 -1.84 2.03 12.57
CA VAL A 92 -2.02 1.15 13.74
C VAL A 92 -0.62 0.77 14.21
N TRP A 93 -0.30 1.13 15.45
CA TRP A 93 0.95 0.79 16.14
C TRP A 93 0.94 -0.69 16.56
#